data_AF-A0A3D1M775-F1
#
_entry.id   AF-A0A3D1M775-F1
#
_cell.length_a   1.000
_cell.length_b   1.000
_cell.length_c   1.000
_cell.angle_alpha   90.00
_cell.angle_beta   90.00
_cell.angle_gamma   90.00
#
_symmetry.space_group_name_H-M   'P 1'
#
loop_
_entity.id
_entity.type
_entity.pdbx_description
1 polymer ?
#
loop_
_entity_poly.entity_id
_entity_poly.type
_entity_poly.pdbx_seq_one_letter_code
_entity_poly.pdbx_strand_id
1 'polypeptide(L)'
;MKRKIVNIDEEKCTGCGACAEACHEGAIAMIDGKARLIRDDYCDGLGDCLPECPAGAISIIEREAQDYDRAAVEKHMAENRGAEKACPTGHAGHGCPGSMARTILRDEQENSPHSQNSTGTSSAEDSLRNAPASRLQNWPVQIKLAPVHAPYFENANLLVAADCTAYAYARFHEDFIKNRVALIGCPKLDDTDYSEKLSAILEENSIKSLTIVRMEVPCCGGIEYMAT
;
A
#
# COMPACT_ATOMS: atom_id res chain seq x y z
N MET A 1 -36.81 -10.04 6.04
CA MET A 1 -37.22 -11.47 6.18
C MET A 1 -36.52 -12.11 7.38
N LYS A 2 -36.80 -13.37 7.75
CA LYS A 2 -35.92 -14.10 8.69
C LYS A 2 -34.67 -14.56 7.94
N ARG A 3 -33.49 -14.14 8.41
CA ARG A 3 -32.19 -14.49 7.83
C ARG A 3 -31.14 -14.65 8.93
N LYS A 4 -30.04 -15.34 8.59
CA LYS A 4 -28.85 -15.37 9.44
C LYS A 4 -28.15 -14.02 9.36
N ILE A 5 -27.86 -13.45 10.51
CA ILE A 5 -27.22 -12.14 10.63
C ILE A 5 -26.30 -12.13 11.85
N VAL A 6 -25.27 -11.29 11.78
CA VAL A 6 -24.35 -11.07 12.89
C VAL A 6 -25.10 -10.46 14.08
N ASN A 7 -24.73 -10.89 15.29
CA ASN A 7 -25.18 -10.33 16.55
C ASN A 7 -23.96 -10.05 17.42
N ILE A 8 -23.94 -8.88 18.05
CA ILE A 8 -22.84 -8.43 18.92
C ILE A 8 -23.37 -8.32 20.35
N ASP A 9 -22.74 -9.06 21.25
CA ASP A 9 -22.96 -9.00 22.69
C ASP A 9 -22.19 -7.80 23.28
N GLU A 10 -22.92 -6.74 23.60
CA GLU A 10 -22.35 -5.49 24.11
C GLU A 10 -21.74 -5.64 25.51
N GLU A 11 -22.19 -6.61 26.30
CA GLU A 11 -21.64 -6.86 27.63
C GLU A 11 -20.22 -7.45 27.52
N LYS A 12 -20.01 -8.35 26.55
CA LYS A 12 -18.69 -8.95 26.27
C LYS A 12 -17.80 -8.07 25.41
N CYS A 13 -18.36 -7.17 24.62
CA CYS A 13 -17.59 -6.31 23.73
C CYS A 13 -16.62 -5.42 24.54
N THR A 14 -15.34 -5.49 24.23
CA THR A 14 -14.30 -4.68 24.90
C THR A 14 -14.06 -3.32 24.25
N GLY A 15 -14.70 -3.04 23.12
CA GLY A 15 -14.51 -1.81 22.36
C GLY A 15 -13.23 -1.77 21.51
N CYS A 16 -12.57 -2.91 21.29
CA CYS A 16 -11.29 -2.95 20.58
C CYS A 16 -11.34 -2.58 19.08
N GLY A 17 -12.51 -2.65 18.43
CA GLY A 17 -12.69 -2.22 17.04
C GLY A 17 -12.28 -3.22 15.96
N ALA A 18 -11.64 -4.34 16.29
CA ALA A 18 -11.15 -5.33 15.30
C ALA A 18 -12.23 -5.81 14.32
N CYS A 19 -13.45 -6.05 14.82
CA CYS A 19 -14.59 -6.44 13.99
C CYS A 19 -15.11 -5.35 13.04
N ALA A 20 -14.94 -4.07 13.38
CA ALA A 20 -15.31 -2.96 12.50
C ALA A 20 -14.30 -2.82 11.35
N GLU A 21 -13.01 -2.98 11.66
CA GLU A 21 -11.92 -2.96 10.66
C GLU A 21 -12.00 -4.15 9.69
N ALA A 22 -12.40 -5.32 10.17
CA ALA A 22 -12.53 -6.53 9.36
C ALA A 22 -13.81 -6.60 8.49
N CYS A 23 -14.75 -5.67 8.65
CA CYS A 23 -16.03 -5.73 7.94
C CYS A 23 -15.91 -5.11 6.55
N HIS A 24 -15.83 -5.97 5.52
CA HIS A 24 -15.72 -5.56 4.11
C HIS A 24 -16.92 -4.75 3.62
N GLU A 25 -18.08 -4.87 4.28
CA GLU A 25 -19.33 -4.17 3.97
C GLU A 25 -19.50 -2.87 4.77
N GLY A 26 -18.62 -2.58 5.73
CA GLY A 26 -18.74 -1.42 6.62
C GLY A 26 -19.99 -1.47 7.50
N ALA A 27 -20.55 -2.67 7.74
CA ALA A 27 -21.80 -2.85 8.46
C ALA A 27 -21.67 -2.66 9.99
N ILE A 28 -20.44 -2.67 10.53
CA ILE A 28 -20.15 -2.55 11.96
C ILE A 28 -19.45 -1.21 12.23
N ALA A 29 -19.99 -0.44 13.17
CA ALA A 29 -19.36 0.80 13.64
C ALA A 29 -19.15 0.78 15.15
N MET A 30 -18.21 1.60 15.61
CA MET A 30 -17.96 1.83 17.03
C MET A 30 -18.81 2.99 17.54
N ILE A 31 -19.77 2.71 18.40
CA ILE A 31 -20.70 3.68 18.99
C ILE A 31 -20.62 3.55 20.51
N ASP A 32 -20.31 4.66 21.20
CA ASP A 32 -20.15 4.72 22.66
C ASP A 32 -19.15 3.67 23.20
N GLY A 33 -18.07 3.43 22.45
CA GLY A 33 -17.03 2.46 22.81
C GLY A 33 -17.43 1.00 22.63
N LYS A 34 -18.54 0.71 21.95
CA LYS A 34 -19.02 -0.65 21.66
C LYS A 34 -19.25 -0.85 20.16
N ALA A 35 -18.98 -2.05 19.68
CA ALA A 35 -19.27 -2.41 18.29
C ALA A 35 -20.78 -2.62 18.13
N ARG A 36 -21.38 -2.02 17.10
CA ARG A 36 -22.80 -2.17 16.76
C ARG A 36 -22.97 -2.34 15.27
N LEU A 37 -23.95 -3.16 14.88
CA LEU A 37 -24.46 -3.13 13.51
C LEU A 37 -25.22 -1.83 13.29
N ILE A 38 -24.79 -1.03 12.32
CA ILE A 38 -25.44 0.25 12.02
C ILE A 38 -26.74 0.05 11.26
N ARG A 39 -26.76 -0.95 10.37
CA ARG A 39 -27.93 -1.32 9.57
C ARG A 39 -27.88 -2.80 9.21
N ASP A 40 -29.05 -3.42 9.22
CA ASP A 40 -29.21 -4.83 8.91
C ASP A 40 -28.95 -5.16 7.44
N ASP A 41 -29.37 -4.26 6.54
CA ASP A 41 -29.20 -4.43 5.10
C ASP A 41 -27.76 -4.24 4.62
N TYR A 42 -26.85 -3.80 5.49
CA TYR A 42 -25.42 -3.79 5.22
C TYR A 42 -24.73 -5.11 5.57
N CYS A 43 -25.30 -5.89 6.50
CA CYS A 43 -24.69 -7.13 6.94
C CYS A 43 -25.15 -8.31 6.06
N ASP A 44 -24.23 -8.87 5.31
CA ASP A 44 -24.49 -10.02 4.44
C ASP A 44 -24.71 -11.35 5.20
N GLY A 45 -24.26 -11.40 6.46
CA GLY A 45 -24.37 -12.56 7.35
C GLY A 45 -23.29 -13.62 7.18
N LEU A 46 -22.22 -13.37 6.43
CA LEU A 46 -21.11 -14.32 6.23
C LEU A 46 -20.30 -14.55 7.52
N GLY A 47 -20.07 -13.50 8.29
CA GLY A 47 -19.45 -13.59 9.60
C GLY A 47 -17.93 -13.48 9.63
N ASP A 48 -17.31 -12.78 8.67
CA ASP A 48 -15.86 -12.50 8.66
C ASP A 48 -15.35 -11.85 9.95
N CYS A 49 -16.22 -11.11 10.65
CA CYS A 49 -15.91 -10.50 11.93
C CYS A 49 -15.82 -11.49 13.12
N LEU A 50 -16.33 -12.72 13.00
CA LEU A 50 -16.31 -13.70 14.09
C LEU A 50 -14.90 -14.06 14.58
N PRO A 51 -13.95 -14.48 13.71
CA PRO A 51 -12.59 -14.83 14.15
C PRO A 51 -11.83 -13.63 14.74
N GLU A 52 -12.20 -12.41 14.37
CA GLU A 52 -11.49 -11.18 14.76
C GLU A 52 -11.88 -10.67 16.14
N CYS A 53 -12.90 -11.24 16.78
CA CYS A 53 -13.32 -10.81 18.12
C CYS A 53 -12.57 -11.60 19.22
N PRO A 54 -11.53 -11.03 19.86
CA PRO A 54 -10.78 -11.74 20.91
C PRO A 54 -11.63 -12.00 22.17
N ALA A 55 -12.71 -11.23 22.37
CA ALA A 55 -13.63 -11.37 23.48
C ALA A 55 -14.73 -12.41 23.23
N GLY A 56 -14.83 -12.96 22.01
CA GLY A 56 -15.91 -13.89 21.65
C GLY A 56 -17.31 -13.26 21.77
N ALA A 57 -17.42 -11.95 21.51
CA ALA A 57 -18.67 -11.19 21.64
C ALA A 57 -19.59 -11.32 20.41
N ILE A 58 -19.15 -11.98 19.34
CA ILE A 58 -19.85 -12.01 18.05
C ILE A 58 -20.41 -13.41 17.79
N SER A 59 -21.67 -13.48 17.37
CA SER A 59 -22.35 -14.71 16.98
C SER A 59 -23.20 -14.50 15.73
N ILE A 60 -23.56 -15.60 15.04
CA ILE A 60 -24.54 -15.56 13.95
C ILE A 60 -25.85 -16.12 14.50
N ILE A 61 -26.91 -15.32 14.42
CA ILE A 61 -28.26 -15.69 14.87
C ILE A 61 -29.24 -15.60 13.70
N GLU A 62 -30.38 -16.28 13.83
CA GLU A 62 -31.49 -16.10 12.91
C GLU A 62 -32.54 -15.17 13.55
N ARG A 63 -32.79 -14.02 12.92
CA ARG A 63 -33.82 -13.07 13.36
C ARG A 63 -34.47 -12.37 12.16
N GLU A 64 -35.54 -11.65 12.43
CA GLU A 64 -36.09 -10.72 11.43
C GLU A 64 -35.10 -9.56 11.23
N ALA A 65 -34.71 -9.38 9.97
CA ALA A 65 -33.76 -8.36 9.53
C ALA A 65 -34.10 -7.94 8.08
N GLN A 66 -33.64 -6.75 7.68
CA GLN A 66 -33.74 -6.32 6.30
C GLN A 66 -32.84 -7.17 5.41
N ASP A 67 -33.19 -7.28 4.13
CA ASP A 67 -32.43 -8.06 3.17
C ASP A 67 -31.15 -7.30 2.82
N TYR A 68 -30.07 -8.03 2.56
CA TYR A 68 -28.80 -7.43 2.18
C TYR A 68 -28.95 -6.62 0.88
N ASP A 69 -28.60 -5.33 0.94
CA ASP A 69 -28.66 -4.40 -0.18
C ASP A 69 -27.24 -3.98 -0.58
N ARG A 70 -26.71 -4.67 -1.59
CA ARG A 70 -25.39 -4.38 -2.15
C ARG A 70 -25.27 -2.93 -2.64
N ALA A 71 -26.31 -2.35 -3.23
CA ALA A 71 -26.25 -0.99 -3.74
C ALA A 71 -26.19 0.04 -2.59
N ALA A 72 -26.90 -0.23 -1.49
CA ALA A 72 -26.83 0.59 -0.29
C ALA A 72 -25.46 0.53 0.40
N VAL A 73 -24.82 -0.65 0.41
CA VAL A 73 -23.43 -0.83 0.89
C VAL A 73 -22.44 -0.09 0.01
N GLU A 74 -22.52 -0.25 -1.32
CA GLU A 74 -21.61 0.44 -2.25
C GLU A 74 -21.70 1.96 -2.09
N LYS A 75 -22.91 2.50 -1.92
CA LYS A 75 -23.13 3.92 -1.64
C LYS A 75 -22.55 4.34 -0.28
N HIS A 76 -22.80 3.57 0.78
CA HIS A 76 -22.24 3.84 2.12
C HIS A 76 -20.71 3.88 2.10
N MET A 77 -20.09 2.88 1.46
CA MET A 77 -18.65 2.81 1.31
C MET A 77 -18.10 3.95 0.46
N ALA A 78 -18.81 4.36 -0.60
CA ALA A 78 -18.40 5.52 -1.40
C ALA A 78 -18.47 6.84 -0.61
N GLU A 79 -19.49 7.03 0.23
CA GLU A 79 -19.66 8.21 1.08
C GLU A 79 -18.62 8.25 2.21
N ASN A 80 -18.21 7.09 2.72
CA ASN A 80 -17.22 6.96 3.80
C ASN A 80 -15.77 6.78 3.33
N ARG A 81 -15.50 6.66 2.01
CA ARG A 81 -14.13 6.70 1.43
C ARG A 81 -13.38 8.01 1.71
N GLY A 82 -14.06 9.05 2.19
CA GLY A 82 -13.45 10.28 2.69
C GLY A 82 -12.86 10.19 4.11
N ALA A 83 -13.14 9.11 4.86
CA ALA A 83 -12.75 8.95 6.26
C ALA A 83 -11.66 7.88 6.50
N GLU A 84 -11.29 7.07 5.49
CA GLU A 84 -10.30 5.99 5.67
C GLU A 84 -9.15 6.03 4.65
N LYS A 85 -8.17 6.89 4.95
CA LYS A 85 -6.76 6.51 5.16
C LYS A 85 -6.03 7.64 5.88
N ALA A 86 -6.59 8.08 7.00
CA ALA A 86 -5.81 8.75 8.04
C ALA A 86 -5.39 7.68 9.04
N CYS A 87 -4.12 7.31 9.00
CA CYS A 87 -3.48 6.52 10.05
C CYS A 87 -3.83 7.13 11.42
N PRO A 88 -4.19 6.33 12.47
CA PRO A 88 -4.63 6.84 13.77
C PRO A 88 -3.51 7.47 14.62
N THR A 89 -2.44 7.95 13.99
CA THR A 89 -1.39 8.78 14.58
C THR A 89 -1.12 10.06 13.76
N GLY A 90 -2.13 10.54 13.02
CA GLY A 90 -2.06 11.79 12.25
C GLY A 90 -2.28 13.02 13.11
N HIS A 91 -1.21 13.75 13.42
CA HIS A 91 -1.31 15.16 13.77
C HIS A 91 -2.06 15.93 12.67
N ALA A 92 -3.05 16.73 13.06
CA ALA A 92 -3.83 17.56 12.17
C ALA A 92 -2.92 18.43 11.29
N GLY A 93 -3.05 18.27 9.96
CA GLY A 93 -2.56 19.24 8.97
C GLY A 93 -1.34 18.85 8.14
N HIS A 94 -0.72 17.68 8.33
CA HIS A 94 0.41 17.24 7.49
C HIS A 94 0.21 15.78 7.11
N GLY A 95 0.04 15.49 5.81
CA GLY A 95 0.01 14.11 5.31
C GLY A 95 1.24 13.33 5.79
N CYS A 96 1.13 12.00 5.90
CA CYS A 96 2.26 11.15 6.29
C CYS A 96 3.49 11.52 5.45
N PRO A 97 4.63 11.91 6.06
CA PRO A 97 5.83 12.25 5.29
C PRO A 97 6.26 11.14 4.33
N GLY A 98 5.91 9.89 4.67
CA GLY A 98 6.11 8.70 3.84
C GLY A 98 5.28 8.67 2.55
N SER A 99 4.17 9.42 2.42
CA SER A 99 3.36 9.49 1.19
C SER A 99 3.53 10.80 0.42
N MET A 100 4.34 11.75 0.92
CA MET A 100 4.62 12.97 0.19
C MET A 100 5.54 12.69 -1.00
N ALA A 101 5.07 13.02 -2.21
CA ALA A 101 5.90 12.96 -3.40
C ALA A 101 7.12 13.88 -3.27
N ARG A 102 8.32 13.32 -3.49
CA ARG A 102 9.60 14.04 -3.47
C ARG A 102 10.49 13.53 -4.59
N THR A 103 11.11 14.47 -5.29
CA THR A 103 12.26 14.19 -6.16
C THR A 103 13.52 14.24 -5.30
N ILE A 104 14.29 13.16 -5.32
CA ILE A 104 15.58 13.06 -4.63
C ILE A 104 16.66 13.49 -5.64
N LEU A 105 17.16 14.70 -5.46
CA LEU A 105 18.30 15.21 -6.24
C LEU A 105 19.58 14.57 -5.68
N ARG A 106 20.38 13.98 -6.57
CA ARG A 106 21.70 13.44 -6.25
C ARG A 106 22.72 14.12 -7.16
N ASP A 107 23.79 14.65 -6.59
CA ASP A 107 24.85 15.28 -7.35
C ASP A 107 25.66 14.22 -8.12
N GLU A 108 25.88 14.45 -9.42
CA GLU A 108 26.62 13.54 -10.28
C GLU A 108 28.11 13.40 -9.91
N GLN A 109 28.62 14.24 -9.00
CA GLN A 109 30.03 14.25 -8.59
C GLN A 109 30.43 13.03 -7.74
N GLU A 110 29.49 12.31 -7.11
CA GLU A 110 29.77 11.02 -6.46
C GLU A 110 30.04 9.88 -7.46
N ASN A 111 29.96 10.15 -8.77
CA ASN A 111 29.94 9.14 -9.83
C ASN A 111 31.16 9.10 -10.74
N SER A 112 32.17 9.93 -10.50
CA SER A 112 33.41 9.87 -11.28
C SER A 112 34.40 8.91 -10.60
N PRO A 113 35.00 7.94 -11.30
CA PRO A 113 36.19 7.26 -10.80
C PRO A 113 37.33 8.29 -10.86
N HIS A 114 37.47 9.12 -9.83
CA HIS A 114 38.56 10.08 -9.78
C HIS A 114 39.86 9.35 -9.44
N SER A 115 40.80 9.49 -10.37
CA SER A 115 42.15 8.94 -10.41
C SER A 115 42.78 8.77 -9.02
N GLN A 116 43.09 7.51 -8.68
CA GLN A 116 44.02 7.22 -7.60
C GLN A 116 45.41 7.71 -7.98
N ASN A 117 45.84 8.78 -7.33
CA ASN A 117 47.26 9.01 -7.12
C ASN A 117 47.46 9.72 -5.77
N SER A 118 47.32 8.95 -4.71
CA SER A 118 47.91 9.29 -3.41
C SER A 118 48.20 8.00 -2.66
N THR A 119 49.44 7.57 -2.78
CA THR A 119 50.11 6.63 -1.89
C THR A 119 49.95 7.08 -0.43
N GLY A 120 49.43 6.20 0.43
CA GLY A 120 49.65 6.29 1.88
C GLY A 120 48.42 6.11 2.77
N THR A 121 48.39 4.95 3.43
CA THR A 121 47.71 4.66 4.71
C THR A 121 46.19 4.46 4.66
N SER A 122 45.79 3.19 4.55
CA SER A 122 44.42 2.70 4.74
C SER A 122 43.86 3.09 6.11
N SER A 123 42.97 4.08 6.12
CA SER A 123 42.17 4.46 7.29
C SER A 123 40.70 4.07 7.07
N ALA A 124 39.92 4.00 8.15
CA ALA A 124 38.48 3.73 8.11
C ALA A 124 37.70 4.74 7.23
N GLU A 125 38.29 5.89 6.92
CA GLU A 125 37.70 6.95 6.08
C GLU A 125 37.70 6.58 4.58
N ASP A 126 38.65 5.78 4.10
CA ASP A 126 38.68 5.31 2.70
C ASP A 126 37.55 4.32 2.39
N SER A 127 37.08 3.59 3.41
CA SER A 127 35.99 2.62 3.25
C SER A 127 34.63 3.31 3.09
N LEU A 128 34.44 4.51 3.66
CA LEU A 128 33.24 5.33 3.43
C LEU A 128 33.25 5.98 2.04
N ARG A 129 34.44 6.35 1.52
CA ARG A 129 34.58 6.99 0.20
C ARG A 129 34.28 6.06 -0.98
N ASN A 130 34.40 4.75 -0.76
CA ASN A 130 34.14 3.72 -1.78
C ASN A 130 32.80 2.98 -1.57
N ALA A 131 31.92 3.47 -0.69
CA ALA A 131 30.61 2.87 -0.49
C ALA A 131 29.72 3.07 -1.73
N PRO A 132 28.96 2.06 -2.18
CA PRO A 132 28.06 2.20 -3.31
C PRO A 132 26.98 3.25 -3.01
N ALA A 133 26.89 4.27 -3.85
CA ALA A 133 25.90 5.33 -3.73
C ALA A 133 24.51 4.82 -4.13
N SER A 134 23.49 5.17 -3.35
CA SER A 134 22.09 4.88 -3.72
C SER A 134 21.72 5.64 -5.00
N ARG A 135 21.00 4.95 -5.90
CA ARG A 135 20.53 5.50 -7.18
C ARG A 135 19.09 6.01 -7.16
N LEU A 136 18.40 5.91 -6.03
CA LEU A 136 16.98 6.27 -5.95
C LEU A 136 16.76 7.78 -6.15
N GLN A 137 15.83 8.13 -7.04
CA GLN A 137 15.53 9.51 -7.45
C GLN A 137 14.10 9.98 -7.09
N ASN A 138 13.24 9.08 -6.62
CA ASN A 138 11.86 9.39 -6.28
C ASN A 138 11.47 8.81 -4.91
N TRP A 139 10.49 9.46 -4.29
CA TRP A 139 9.78 8.97 -3.12
C TRP A 139 8.32 9.44 -3.18
N PRO A 140 7.34 8.64 -2.72
CA PRO A 140 7.45 7.25 -2.29
C PRO A 140 7.69 6.29 -3.45
N VAL A 141 8.22 5.12 -3.13
CA VAL A 141 8.45 4.03 -4.09
C VAL A 141 7.33 3.01 -4.11
N GLN A 142 6.53 2.89 -3.05
CA GLN A 142 5.43 1.94 -3.00
C GLN A 142 4.34 2.36 -3.99
N ILE A 143 3.93 1.48 -4.90
CA ILE A 143 2.92 1.76 -5.94
C ILE A 143 1.66 2.33 -5.29
N LYS A 144 1.22 1.76 -4.15
CA LYS A 144 0.06 2.25 -3.38
C LYS A 144 0.17 3.69 -2.90
N LEU A 145 1.38 4.15 -2.60
CA LEU A 145 1.61 5.47 -1.99
C LEU A 145 1.96 6.53 -3.04
N ALA A 146 2.56 6.16 -4.17
CA ALA A 146 2.95 7.09 -5.22
C ALA A 146 1.72 7.85 -5.79
N PRO A 147 1.68 9.20 -5.74
CA PRO A 147 0.59 9.95 -6.36
C PRO A 147 0.64 9.83 -7.88
N VAL A 148 -0.51 9.67 -8.55
CA VAL A 148 -0.58 9.45 -10.02
C VAL A 148 0.09 10.59 -10.81
N HIS A 149 -0.10 11.83 -10.38
CA HIS A 149 0.47 13.03 -11.03
C HIS A 149 1.76 13.53 -10.36
N ALA A 150 2.58 12.64 -9.82
CA ALA A 150 3.83 13.06 -9.20
C ALA A 150 4.79 13.66 -10.26
N PRO A 151 5.44 14.81 -10.00
CA PRO A 151 6.26 15.50 -11.02
C PRO A 151 7.41 14.68 -11.60
N TYR A 152 7.88 13.66 -10.87
CA TYR A 152 8.95 12.79 -11.33
C TYR A 152 8.53 11.83 -12.46
N PHE A 153 7.23 11.67 -12.75
CA PHE A 153 6.76 10.84 -13.87
C PHE A 153 6.87 11.53 -15.23
N GLU A 154 7.09 12.84 -15.27
CA GLU A 154 7.25 13.56 -16.53
C GLU A 154 8.54 13.18 -17.26
N ASN A 155 8.39 12.72 -18.50
CA ASN A 155 9.48 12.30 -19.38
C ASN A 155 10.39 11.21 -18.77
N ALA A 156 9.82 10.33 -17.95
CA ALA A 156 10.55 9.36 -17.13
C ALA A 156 10.76 8.00 -17.80
N ASN A 157 11.86 7.32 -17.42
CA ASN A 157 11.97 5.88 -17.59
C ASN A 157 11.40 5.23 -16.33
N LEU A 158 10.34 4.44 -16.45
CA LEU A 158 9.66 3.83 -15.31
C LEU A 158 10.22 2.43 -15.05
N LEU A 159 10.53 2.15 -13.78
CA LEU A 159 10.83 0.83 -13.26
C LEU A 159 9.67 0.40 -12.36
N VAL A 160 9.04 -0.74 -12.67
CA VAL A 160 8.11 -1.43 -11.78
C VAL A 160 8.77 -2.72 -11.30
N ALA A 161 8.94 -2.89 -9.99
CA ALA A 161 9.66 -4.04 -9.44
C ALA A 161 8.91 -4.72 -8.29
N ALA A 162 9.07 -6.04 -8.17
CA ALA A 162 8.59 -6.76 -6.99
C ALA A 162 9.47 -6.45 -5.77
N ASP A 163 8.89 -6.28 -4.58
CA ASP A 163 9.62 -5.85 -3.36
C ASP A 163 10.89 -6.66 -3.08
N CYS A 164 10.81 -7.98 -3.26
CA CYS A 164 11.91 -8.89 -2.97
C CYS A 164 13.09 -8.81 -3.97
N THR A 165 12.93 -8.19 -5.16
CA THR A 165 13.98 -8.17 -6.18
C THR A 165 15.19 -7.34 -5.75
N ALA A 166 14.95 -6.24 -5.02
CA ALA A 166 16.03 -5.38 -4.51
C ALA A 166 16.87 -6.09 -3.43
N TYR A 167 16.25 -6.98 -2.65
CA TYR A 167 16.94 -7.79 -1.65
C TYR A 167 17.61 -9.03 -2.25
N ALA A 168 17.06 -9.58 -3.33
CA ALA A 168 17.61 -10.75 -4.01
C ALA A 168 18.80 -10.40 -4.92
N TYR A 169 18.89 -9.17 -5.42
CA TYR A 169 19.92 -8.78 -6.40
C TYR A 169 20.80 -7.62 -5.90
N ALA A 170 22.04 -7.92 -5.51
CA ALA A 170 22.93 -6.97 -4.84
C ALA A 170 23.17 -5.65 -5.62
N ARG A 171 23.20 -5.71 -6.95
CA ARG A 171 23.47 -4.54 -7.82
C ARG A 171 22.20 -3.80 -8.27
N PHE A 172 21.07 -4.02 -7.60
CA PHE A 172 19.76 -3.52 -8.05
C PHE A 172 19.72 -2.01 -8.29
N HIS A 173 20.40 -1.25 -7.44
CA HIS A 173 20.49 0.20 -7.60
C HIS A 173 21.20 0.60 -8.90
N GLU A 174 22.32 -0.03 -9.24
CA GLU A 174 23.09 0.30 -10.46
C GLU A 174 22.39 -0.15 -11.72
N ASP A 175 21.87 -1.38 -11.73
CA ASP A 175 21.45 -2.03 -12.96
C ASP A 175 19.97 -1.73 -13.29
N PHE A 176 19.13 -1.44 -12.28
CA PHE A 176 17.69 -1.21 -12.47
C PHE A 176 17.20 0.17 -12.03
N ILE A 177 17.65 0.71 -10.90
CA ILE A 177 17.13 2.01 -10.40
C ILE A 177 17.79 3.20 -11.10
N LYS A 178 19.07 3.10 -11.46
CA LYS A 178 19.83 4.20 -12.07
C LYS A 178 19.11 4.77 -13.30
N ASN A 179 18.87 6.08 -13.26
CA ASN A 179 18.18 6.86 -14.30
C ASN A 179 16.72 6.46 -14.55
N ARG A 180 16.06 5.87 -13.54
CA ARG A 180 14.65 5.46 -13.58
C ARG A 180 13.90 5.90 -12.34
N VAL A 181 12.61 6.19 -12.54
CA VAL A 181 11.64 6.33 -11.45
C VAL A 181 11.27 4.92 -11.00
N ALA A 182 11.50 4.62 -9.73
CA ALA A 182 11.27 3.30 -9.17
C ALA A 182 9.93 3.22 -8.45
N LEU A 183 9.08 2.29 -8.89
CA LEU A 183 7.90 1.85 -8.20
C LEU A 183 8.05 0.38 -7.79
N ILE A 184 7.62 0.05 -6.58
CA ILE A 184 7.67 -1.31 -6.03
C ILE A 184 6.31 -1.75 -5.47
N GLY A 185 6.05 -3.05 -5.52
CA GLY A 185 4.93 -3.67 -4.83
C GLY A 185 4.98 -5.19 -4.90
N CYS A 186 4.28 -5.86 -4.00
CA CYS A 186 4.17 -7.31 -3.94
C CYS A 186 2.71 -7.75 -4.13
N PRO A 187 2.30 -8.24 -5.32
CA PRO A 187 0.91 -8.64 -5.59
C PRO A 187 0.35 -9.67 -4.60
N LYS A 188 1.22 -10.45 -3.95
CA LYS A 188 0.83 -11.44 -2.93
C LYS A 188 0.59 -10.86 -1.55
N LEU A 189 1.36 -9.85 -1.13
CA LEU A 189 1.30 -9.31 0.23
C LEU A 189 0.42 -8.07 0.32
N ASP A 190 0.26 -7.38 -0.80
CA ASP A 190 -0.41 -6.10 -0.83
C ASP A 190 -1.92 -6.18 -0.89
N ASP A 191 -2.52 -7.33 -1.16
CA ASP A 191 -3.99 -7.48 -1.21
C ASP A 191 -4.67 -6.35 -2.01
N THR A 192 -4.06 -5.98 -3.13
CA THR A 192 -4.46 -4.84 -3.96
C THR A 192 -4.04 -5.10 -5.40
N ASP A 193 -4.98 -4.93 -6.32
CA ASP A 193 -4.72 -4.90 -7.76
C ASP A 193 -4.10 -3.54 -8.14
N TYR A 194 -2.96 -3.59 -8.83
CA TYR A 194 -2.25 -2.39 -9.27
C TYR A 194 -2.69 -1.87 -10.63
N SER A 195 -3.51 -2.62 -11.36
CA SER A 195 -3.89 -2.34 -12.75
C SER A 195 -4.40 -0.91 -12.92
N GLU A 196 -5.46 -0.52 -12.20
CA GLU A 196 -6.05 0.82 -12.34
C GLU A 196 -5.05 1.95 -12.09
N LYS A 197 -4.19 1.77 -11.08
CA LYS A 197 -3.23 2.80 -10.70
C LYS A 197 -2.05 2.89 -11.66
N LEU A 198 -1.53 1.76 -12.11
CA LEU A 198 -0.46 1.71 -13.09
C LEU A 198 -0.96 2.20 -14.45
N SER A 199 -2.17 1.84 -14.86
CA SER A 199 -2.84 2.40 -16.05
C SER A 199 -2.93 3.92 -15.96
N ALA A 200 -3.44 4.47 -14.84
CA ALA A 200 -3.51 5.92 -14.66
C ALA A 200 -2.12 6.59 -14.73
N ILE A 201 -1.10 6.01 -14.10
CA ILE A 201 0.27 6.54 -14.18
C ILE A 201 0.79 6.54 -15.63
N LEU A 202 0.55 5.45 -16.38
CA LEU A 202 1.03 5.29 -17.75
C LEU A 202 0.25 6.16 -18.76
N GLU A 203 -1.04 6.35 -18.56
CA GLU A 203 -1.91 7.11 -19.47
C GLU A 203 -1.86 8.63 -19.23
N GLU A 204 -1.74 9.04 -17.97
CA GLU A 204 -1.84 10.46 -17.58
C GLU A 204 -0.48 11.17 -17.48
N ASN A 205 0.63 10.46 -17.71
CA ASN A 205 1.98 11.02 -17.64
C ASN A 205 2.83 10.66 -18.87
N SER A 206 3.90 11.45 -19.08
CA SER A 206 4.87 11.24 -20.16
C SER A 206 5.91 10.16 -19.80
N ILE A 207 5.60 8.88 -20.01
CA ILE A 207 6.54 7.76 -19.76
C ILE A 207 7.27 7.36 -21.06
N LYS A 208 8.61 7.40 -21.05
CA LYS A 208 9.48 7.08 -22.21
C LYS A 208 9.71 5.59 -22.38
N SER A 209 9.84 4.87 -21.27
CA SER A 209 10.08 3.43 -21.27
C SER A 209 9.57 2.81 -19.97
N LEU A 210 9.18 1.54 -20.04
CA LEU A 210 8.79 0.73 -18.90
C LEU A 210 9.74 -0.46 -18.80
N THR A 211 10.30 -0.69 -17.61
CA THR A 211 11.01 -1.92 -17.28
C THR A 211 10.33 -2.58 -16.09
N ILE A 212 10.10 -3.88 -16.21
CA ILE A 212 9.49 -4.69 -15.16
C ILE A 212 10.56 -5.65 -14.63
N VAL A 213 10.74 -5.67 -13.32
CA VAL A 213 11.64 -6.63 -12.65
C VAL A 213 10.85 -7.46 -11.67
N ARG A 214 10.85 -8.78 -11.87
CA ARG A 214 10.14 -9.72 -11.01
C ARG A 214 11.01 -10.91 -10.65
N MET A 215 10.64 -11.57 -9.57
CA MET A 215 11.16 -12.91 -9.28
C MET A 215 10.54 -13.93 -10.22
N GLU A 216 11.28 -14.99 -10.54
CA GLU A 216 10.79 -16.13 -11.32
C GLU A 216 9.94 -17.07 -10.44
N VAL A 217 8.82 -16.54 -9.96
CA VAL A 217 7.86 -17.24 -9.11
C VAL A 217 6.43 -16.87 -9.52
N PRO A 218 5.45 -17.79 -9.36
CA PRO A 218 4.08 -17.53 -9.82
C PRO A 218 3.45 -16.28 -9.21
N CYS A 219 3.76 -15.96 -7.95
CA CYS A 219 3.16 -14.81 -7.27
C CYS A 219 3.59 -13.44 -7.82
N CYS A 220 4.69 -13.37 -8.56
CA CYS A 220 5.10 -12.13 -9.24
C CYS A 220 4.60 -12.07 -10.69
N GLY A 221 3.92 -13.10 -11.20
CA GLY A 221 3.38 -13.13 -12.55
C GLY A 221 2.47 -11.95 -12.86
N GLY A 222 1.58 -11.62 -11.92
CA GLY A 222 0.62 -10.52 -12.05
C GLY A 222 1.25 -9.15 -12.26
N ILE A 223 2.47 -8.89 -11.75
CA ILE A 223 3.10 -7.57 -11.89
C ILE A 223 3.44 -7.23 -13.36
N GLU A 224 3.65 -8.25 -14.19
CA GLU A 224 3.86 -8.07 -15.62
C GLU A 224 2.53 -7.70 -16.30
N TYR A 225 1.48 -8.48 -16.04
CA TYR A 225 0.15 -8.27 -16.62
C TYR A 225 -0.48 -6.93 -16.23
N MET A 226 -0.30 -6.48 -14.99
CA MET A 226 -0.88 -5.22 -14.50
C MET A 226 -0.17 -3.96 -15.04
N ALA A 227 1.02 -4.11 -15.65
CA ALA A 227 1.84 -3.00 -16.11
C ALA A 227 1.92 -2.89 -17.65
N THR A 228 1.30 -3.81 -18.39
CA THR A 228 1.30 -3.89 -19.87
C THR A 228 -0.10 -3.98 -20.42
#